data_AF-A0AAV0XS31-F1
#
_entry.id   AF-A0AAV0XS31-F1
#
_cell.length_a   1.000
_cell.length_b   1.000
_cell.length_c   1.000
_cell.angle_alpha   90.00
_cell.angle_beta   90.00
_cell.angle_gamma   90.00
#
_symmetry.space_group_name_H-M   'P 1'
#
loop_
_entity.id
_entity.type
_entity.pdbx_description
1 polymer ?
#
loop_
_entity_poly.entity_id
_entity_poly.type
_entity_poly.pdbx_seq_one_letter_code
_entity_poly.pdbx_strand_id
1 'polypeptide(L)'
;MSGTGKNDSDPNSDNESNSPIVLPSPTPCVSLPIRFSNPENPTSERSIGNISTDNFFIRTGVLIDHNSELIHNVSVTLGEVDTENQLNLNILYQSIEENL
;
A
#
# COMPACT_ATOMS: atom_id res chain seq x y z
N MET A 1 56.28 15.42 22.49
CA MET A 1 55.97 14.17 23.20
C MET A 1 54.97 13.41 22.36
N SER A 2 55.27 12.15 22.09
CA SER A 2 54.43 11.20 21.37
C SER A 2 53.14 10.91 22.17
N GLY A 3 52.05 10.65 21.46
CA GLY A 3 50.77 10.23 22.01
C GLY A 3 49.85 9.71 20.92
N THR A 4 50.09 8.47 20.50
CA THR A 4 49.17 7.71 19.65
C THR A 4 48.03 7.19 20.51
N GLY A 5 46.79 7.48 20.13
CA GLY A 5 45.58 6.85 20.68
C GLY A 5 44.61 6.58 19.55
N LYS A 6 44.61 5.35 19.05
CA LYS A 6 43.50 4.77 18.28
C LYS A 6 42.33 4.57 19.24
N ASN A 7 41.10 4.80 18.77
CA ASN A 7 39.83 4.16 19.15
C ASN A 7 38.83 4.74 18.12
N ASP A 8 38.47 4.00 17.08
CA ASP A 8 37.38 3.03 17.04
C ASP A 8 36.24 3.66 16.23
N SER A 9 35.98 3.03 15.10
CA SER A 9 34.92 3.34 14.17
C SER A 9 33.58 3.15 14.88
N ASP A 10 32.82 4.22 15.10
CA ASP A 10 31.39 4.11 15.39
C ASP A 10 30.65 3.95 14.05
N PRO A 11 30.03 2.79 13.77
CA PRO A 11 29.16 2.60 12.62
C PRO A 11 27.73 2.91 13.08
N ASN A 12 27.44 4.19 13.34
CA ASN A 12 26.06 4.65 13.47
C ASN A 12 26.03 6.13 13.09
N SER A 13 26.21 6.38 11.80
CA SER A 13 25.61 7.54 11.19
C SER A 13 24.11 7.25 11.10
N ASP A 14 23.40 7.53 12.20
CA ASP A 14 21.95 7.69 12.18
C ASP A 14 21.63 8.78 11.15
N ASN A 15 21.43 8.36 9.90
CA ASN A 15 20.80 9.19 8.89
C ASN A 15 19.30 9.24 9.20
N GLU A 16 18.96 9.75 10.40
CA GLU A 16 17.68 10.39 10.59
C GLU A 16 17.75 11.69 9.78
N SER A 17 17.36 11.57 8.52
CA SER A 17 16.85 12.70 7.74
C SER A 17 15.69 13.30 8.52
N ASN A 18 16.02 14.19 9.45
CA ASN A 18 15.11 15.09 10.17
C ASN A 18 14.54 16.13 9.21
N SER A 19 14.10 15.70 8.03
CA SER A 19 13.21 16.49 7.19
C SER A 19 11.89 16.56 7.94
N PRO A 20 11.46 17.74 8.41
CA PRO A 20 10.14 17.85 9.01
C PRO A 20 9.13 17.29 8.01
N ILE A 21 8.33 16.31 8.42
CA ILE A 21 7.22 15.81 7.62
C ILE A 21 6.27 16.99 7.46
N VAL A 22 6.40 17.71 6.35
CA VAL A 22 5.48 18.78 5.99
C VAL A 22 4.18 18.10 5.61
N LEU A 23 3.27 18.00 6.58
CA LEU A 23 1.90 17.59 6.32
C LEU A 23 1.33 18.49 5.22
N PRO A 24 0.75 17.93 4.15
CA PRO A 24 0.14 18.75 3.11
C PRO A 24 -0.94 19.61 3.75
N SER A 25 -0.90 20.92 3.47
CA SER A 25 -1.95 21.80 3.96
C SER A 25 -3.29 21.34 3.37
N PRO A 26 -4.35 21.21 4.18
CA PRO A 26 -5.64 20.79 3.67
C PRO A 26 -6.14 21.85 2.68
N THR A 27 -6.43 21.42 1.45
CA THR A 27 -7.05 22.28 0.45
C THR A 27 -8.46 22.65 0.95
N PRO A 28 -8.79 23.95 1.11
CA PRO A 28 -10.13 24.35 1.50
C PRO A 28 -11.17 23.85 0.48
N CYS A 29 -12.15 23.07 0.94
CA CYS A 29 -13.27 22.68 0.09
C CYS A 29 -14.19 23.88 -0.12
N VAL A 30 -14.31 24.36 -1.35
CA VAL A 30 -15.31 25.38 -1.71
C VAL A 30 -16.61 24.65 -2.05
N SER A 31 -17.60 24.71 -1.15
CA SER A 31 -18.94 24.24 -1.48
C SER A 31 -19.66 25.26 -2.34
N LEU A 32 -20.24 24.82 -3.45
CA LEU A 32 -21.16 25.66 -4.21
C LEU A 32 -22.50 25.77 -3.45
N PRO A 33 -23.15 26.95 -3.42
CA PRO A 33 -24.47 27.07 -2.84
C PRO A 33 -25.46 26.19 -3.59
N ILE A 34 -26.28 25.45 -2.84
CA ILE A 34 -27.41 24.70 -3.40
C ILE A 34 -28.34 25.73 -4.04
N ARG A 35 -28.33 25.80 -5.37
CA ARG A 35 -29.30 26.62 -6.10
C ARG A 35 -30.58 25.82 -6.19
N PHE A 36 -31.61 26.29 -5.50
CA PHE A 36 -32.98 25.84 -5.76
C PHE A 36 -33.34 26.20 -7.21
N SER A 37 -34.22 25.40 -7.82
CA SER A 37 -34.77 25.70 -9.14
C SER A 37 -35.31 27.14 -9.14
N ASN A 38 -35.01 27.90 -10.20
CA ASN A 38 -35.55 29.23 -10.39
C ASN A 38 -37.08 29.11 -10.55
N PRO A 39 -37.90 29.71 -9.66
CA PRO A 39 -39.35 29.61 -9.75
C PRO A 39 -39.91 30.27 -11.03
N GLU A 40 -39.20 31.23 -11.59
CA GLU A 40 -39.57 31.93 -12.84
C GLU A 40 -39.14 31.16 -14.10
N ASN A 41 -38.35 30.09 -13.96
CA ASN A 41 -37.92 29.27 -15.07
C ASN A 41 -38.02 27.76 -14.72
N PRO A 42 -39.10 27.08 -15.15
CA PRO A 42 -39.35 25.69 -14.80
C PRO A 42 -38.33 24.70 -15.39
N THR A 43 -37.49 25.11 -16.35
CA THR A 43 -36.41 24.27 -16.91
C THR A 43 -35.04 24.56 -16.30
N SER A 44 -34.97 25.43 -15.29
CA SER A 44 -33.74 25.78 -14.58
C SER A 44 -33.22 24.67 -13.65
N GLU A 45 -34.00 23.61 -13.45
CA GLU A 45 -33.56 22.45 -12.72
C GLU A 45 -32.33 21.85 -13.41
N ARG A 46 -31.22 21.78 -12.69
CA ARG A 46 -30.05 21.03 -13.13
C ARG A 46 -30.35 19.56 -12.89
N SER A 47 -30.36 18.77 -13.96
CA SER A 47 -30.43 17.31 -13.85
C SER A 47 -29.29 16.81 -12.95
N ILE A 48 -29.62 16.37 -11.74
CA ILE A 48 -28.66 15.68 -10.87
C ILE A 48 -28.47 14.32 -11.52
N GLY A 49 -27.29 14.06 -12.09
CA GLY A 49 -27.00 12.76 -12.67
C GLY A 49 -27.34 11.69 -11.63
N ASN A 50 -28.23 10.76 -11.99
CA ASN A 50 -28.71 9.73 -11.07
C ASN A 50 -27.51 8.94 -10.56
N ILE A 51 -27.06 9.24 -9.34
CA ILE A 51 -26.04 8.45 -8.65
C ILE A 51 -26.78 7.20 -8.18
N SER A 52 -26.93 6.22 -9.08
CA SER A 52 -27.50 4.91 -8.72
C SER A 52 -26.51 4.26 -7.77
N THR A 53 -26.91 4.25 -6.49
CA THR A 53 -26.22 3.62 -5.38
C THR A 53 -25.83 2.18 -5.70
N ASP A 54 -26.66 1.49 -6.49
CA ASP A 54 -26.45 0.11 -6.94
C ASP A 54 -25.16 -0.02 -7.77
N ASN A 55 -24.88 0.92 -8.67
CA ASN A 55 -23.69 0.82 -9.54
C ASN A 55 -22.39 1.00 -8.74
N PHE A 56 -22.41 1.86 -7.72
CA PHE A 56 -21.26 2.04 -6.83
C PHE A 56 -21.02 0.80 -5.94
N PHE A 57 -22.09 0.24 -5.35
CA PHE A 57 -21.97 -0.95 -4.50
C PHE A 57 -21.59 -2.20 -5.29
N ILE A 58 -22.18 -2.42 -6.48
CA ILE A 58 -21.82 -3.55 -7.36
C ILE A 58 -20.35 -3.46 -7.78
N ARG A 59 -19.89 -2.28 -8.21
CA ARG A 59 -18.48 -2.07 -8.60
C ARG A 59 -17.53 -2.30 -7.43
N THR A 60 -17.93 -1.89 -6.23
CA THR A 60 -17.10 -2.05 -5.02
C THR A 60 -17.03 -3.51 -4.57
N GLY A 61 -18.14 -4.25 -4.61
CA GLY A 61 -18.16 -5.68 -4.29
C GLY A 61 -17.26 -6.49 -5.21
N VAL A 62 -17.41 -6.31 -6.53
CA VAL A 62 -16.58 -7.01 -7.53
C VAL A 62 -15.08 -6.70 -7.35
N LEU A 63 -14.74 -5.45 -7.00
CA LEU A 63 -13.35 -5.07 -6.76
C LEU A 63 -12.77 -5.73 -5.50
N ILE A 64 -13.57 -5.89 -4.44
CA ILE A 64 -13.16 -6.57 -3.20
C ILE A 64 -12.92 -8.05 -3.47
N ASP A 65 -13.80 -8.70 -4.24
CA ASP A 65 -13.70 -10.13 -4.55
C ASP A 65 -12.43 -10.42 -5.36
N HIS A 66 -12.18 -9.68 -6.43
CA HIS A 66 -10.98 -9.85 -7.26
C HIS A 66 -9.69 -9.59 -6.46
N ASN A 67 -9.67 -8.56 -5.61
CA ASN A 67 -8.49 -8.28 -4.79
C ASN A 67 -8.26 -9.37 -3.74
N SER A 68 -9.33 -9.92 -3.16
CA SER A 68 -9.23 -11.02 -2.19
C SER A 68 -8.70 -12.29 -2.84
N GLU A 69 -9.19 -12.62 -4.04
CA GLU A 69 -8.69 -13.75 -4.83
C GLU A 69 -7.21 -13.58 -5.20
N LEU A 70 -6.81 -12.39 -5.65
CA LEU A 70 -5.42 -12.08 -5.98
C LEU A 70 -4.49 -12.27 -4.78
N ILE A 71 -4.87 -11.72 -3.61
CA ILE A 71 -4.08 -11.82 -2.38
C ILE A 71 -3.95 -13.29 -1.95
N HIS A 72 -5.04 -14.05 -2.02
CA HIS A 72 -5.02 -15.48 -1.72
C HIS A 72 -4.06 -16.23 -2.64
N ASN A 73 -4.15 -16.00 -3.96
CA ASN A 73 -3.30 -16.69 -4.93
C ASN A 73 -1.82 -16.36 -4.73
N VAL A 74 -1.49 -15.09 -4.48
CA VAL A 74 -0.11 -14.68 -4.16
C VAL A 74 0.37 -15.38 -2.88
N SER A 75 -0.47 -15.43 -1.84
CA SER A 75 -0.11 -16.09 -0.59
C SER A 75 0.16 -17.59 -0.77
N VAL A 76 -0.66 -18.27 -1.58
CA VAL A 76 -0.48 -19.70 -1.87
C VAL A 76 0.82 -19.92 -2.63
N THR A 77 1.05 -19.18 -3.71
CA THR A 77 2.27 -19.33 -4.52
C THR A 77 3.54 -19.07 -3.71
N LEU A 78 3.56 -18.04 -2.86
CA LEU A 78 4.71 -17.78 -2.00
C LEU A 78 4.95 -18.94 -1.00
N GLY A 79 3.89 -19.49 -0.42
CA GLY A 79 4.00 -20.65 0.48
C GLY A 79 4.51 -21.92 -0.23
N GLU A 80 4.08 -22.15 -1.47
CA GLU A 80 4.57 -23.27 -2.29
C GLU A 80 6.07 -23.12 -2.59
N VAL A 81 6.50 -21.92 -3.00
CA VAL A 81 7.92 -21.61 -3.28
C VAL A 81 8.77 -21.77 -2.02
N ASP A 82 8.30 -21.30 -0.87
CA ASP A 82 9.01 -21.46 0.41
C ASP A 82 9.17 -22.94 0.78
N THR A 83 8.13 -23.74 0.57
CA THR A 83 8.16 -25.18 0.84
C THR A 83 9.13 -25.90 -0.09
N GLU A 84 9.12 -25.58 -1.39
CA GLU A 84 10.06 -26.13 -2.36
C GLU A 84 11.51 -25.77 -2.03
N ASN A 85 11.75 -24.50 -1.65
CA ASN A 85 13.08 -24.05 -1.26
C ASN A 85 13.60 -24.78 0.00
N GLN A 86 12.73 -24.98 1.01
CA GLN A 86 13.09 -25.76 2.20
C GLN A 86 13.43 -27.21 1.87
N LEU A 87 12.66 -27.86 0.99
CA LEU A 87 12.95 -29.22 0.53
C LEU A 87 14.31 -29.30 -0.18
N ASN A 88 14.59 -28.35 -1.08
CA ASN A 88 15.86 -28.29 -1.79
C ASN A 88 17.05 -28.09 -0.85
N LEU A 89 16.91 -27.24 0.17
CA LEU A 89 17.94 -27.07 1.20
C LEU A 89 18.15 -28.35 2.00
N ASN A 90 17.06 -29.03 2.41
CA ASN A 90 17.17 -30.29 3.16
C ASN A 90 17.90 -31.38 2.35
N ILE A 91 17.61 -31.50 1.04
CA ILE A 91 18.30 -32.43 0.14
C ILE A 91 19.79 -32.08 0.03
N LEU A 92 20.11 -30.80 -0.12
CA LEU A 92 21.50 -30.33 -0.18
C LEU A 92 22.26 -30.70 1.10
N TYR A 93 21.67 -30.46 2.28
CA TYR A 93 22.28 -30.78 3.56
C TYR A 93 22.50 -32.29 3.73
N GLN A 94 21.53 -33.14 3.38
CA GLN A 94 21.71 -34.60 3.40
C GLN A 94 22.83 -35.07 2.47
N SER A 95 22.89 -34.52 1.25
CA SER A 95 23.94 -34.86 0.29
C SER A 95 25.35 -34.50 0.80
N ILE A 96 25.48 -33.39 1.54
CA ILE A 96 26.76 -33.00 2.14
C ILE A 96 27.14 -33.95 3.29
N GLU A 97 26.19 -34.35 4.15
CA GLU A 97 26.46 -35.27 5.26
C GLU A 97 26.83 -36.68 4.78
N GLU A 98 26.21 -37.18 3.70
CA GLU A 98 26.51 -38.53 3.15
C GLU A 98 27.89 -38.62 2.48
N ASN A 99 28.49 -37.49 2.11
CA ASN A 99 29.79 -37.43 1.41
C ASN A 99 30.97 -37.04 2.33
N LEU A 100 30.75 -36.90 3.64
CA LEU A 100 31.77 -36.65 4.68
C LEU A 100 32.10 -37.94 5.45
#